data_AF-A0A8T5Q494-F1
#
_entry.id   AF-A0A8T5Q494-F1
#
_cell.length_a   1.000
_cell.length_b   1.000
_cell.length_c   1.000
_cell.angle_alpha   90.00
_cell.angle_beta   90.00
_cell.angle_gamma   90.00
#
_symmetry.space_group_name_H-M   'P 1'
#
loop_
_entity.id
_entity.type
_entity.pdbx_description
1 polymer ?
#
loop_
_entity_poly.entity_id
_entity_poly.type
_entity_poly.pdbx_seq_one_letter_code
_entity_poly.pdbx_strand_id
1 'polypeptide(L)'
;MAFNTVYFLNGIGTLAIALISLYTFFLWFRKKAVCKLGKLIGINGIFYMISTFMNLAWSFGLLSPEKNDFILIEGCFNAVKAVLLLVIVYKLVNNRNLLYFLFIFILSSIALPFYSINTFFLLISATSYLLILIISMDLIFFSNYYLKKAGYMALVYSIISSLFLVFISLGREPSSMLWFIPNTAMFGVFLLFYYDIRHCGIAVKAKKIKRINISVLFIKFLIFIISMNAFIFLSTLSVHELGHTLAAQYYGCEKGKAVIYDIMDRPHTEIVCKGYYNDVLITLGGVALTVAVGLIFLMTGGKFTTIISCLIFGFSLLISYGDLRDLGVSTNIIAVITFISLLLIIKGVIELSLNYIKQQSSFYSMDMMMEESDPEKYLWLEENSPVRNLYELVCVLHNMSDLEFKRHVNEERNELGIWAKDKLGDKKLASQLSKAKDKRETEAVILAKLLKEEKTGKNMLRFVCHPLLKNKMRKAKNEKNA
;
A
#
# COMPACT_ATOMS: atom_id res chain seq x y z
N MET A 1 18.98 11.59 43.89
CA MET A 1 18.34 11.46 42.56
C MET A 1 19.27 10.66 41.68
N ALA A 2 18.81 9.54 41.12
CA ALA A 2 19.58 8.77 40.15
C ALA A 2 19.39 9.41 38.76
N PHE A 3 20.49 9.77 38.11
CA PHE A 3 20.45 10.26 36.73
C PHE A 3 20.02 9.13 35.79
N ASN A 4 18.99 9.35 34.98
CA ASN A 4 18.51 8.35 34.02
C ASN A 4 18.97 8.68 32.60
N THR A 5 19.98 7.94 32.12
CA THR A 5 20.60 8.11 30.80
C THR A 5 19.62 7.93 29.64
N VAL A 6 18.60 7.07 29.76
CA VAL A 6 17.64 6.82 28.66
C VAL A 6 16.80 8.08 28.40
N TYR A 7 16.26 8.68 29.46
CA TYR A 7 15.50 9.93 29.34
C TYR A 7 16.37 11.08 28.85
N PHE A 8 17.62 11.15 29.29
CA PHE A 8 18.58 12.14 28.82
C PHE A 8 18.77 12.07 27.29
N LEU A 9 19.05 10.87 26.76
CA LEU A 9 19.26 10.66 25.33
C LEU A 9 18.00 10.96 24.52
N ASN A 10 16.82 10.55 25.02
CA ASN A 10 15.54 10.86 24.40
C ASN A 10 15.31 12.38 24.35
N GLY A 11 15.63 13.09 25.44
CA GLY A 11 15.58 14.55 25.54
C GLY A 11 16.52 15.27 24.57
N ILE A 12 17.76 14.80 24.42
CA ILE A 12 18.69 15.36 23.43
C ILE A 12 18.16 15.17 22.00
N GLY A 13 17.62 13.99 21.70
CA GLY A 13 17.03 13.70 20.39
C GLY A 13 15.88 14.63 20.05
N THR A 14 14.96 14.87 20.99
CA THR A 14 13.84 15.80 20.79
C THR A 14 14.30 17.26 20.75
N LEU A 15 15.32 17.64 21.52
CA LEU A 15 15.91 18.98 21.49
C LEU A 15 16.50 19.29 20.11
N ALA A 16 17.24 18.35 19.52
CA ALA A 16 17.81 18.53 18.20
C ALA A 16 16.73 18.82 17.14
N ILE A 17 15.60 18.10 17.20
CA ILE A 17 14.43 18.33 16.32
C ILE A 17 13.81 19.71 16.59
N ALA A 18 13.65 20.09 17.86
CA ALA A 18 13.11 21.39 18.24
C ALA A 18 13.96 22.53 17.68
N LEU A 19 15.28 22.46 17.87
CA LEU A 19 16.23 23.48 17.42
C LEU A 19 16.24 23.64 15.90
N ILE A 20 16.32 22.55 15.12
CA ILE A 20 16.30 22.65 13.66
C ILE A 20 14.96 23.19 13.14
N SER A 21 13.84 22.82 13.78
CA SER A 21 12.51 23.29 13.40
C SER A 21 12.35 24.79 13.66
N LEU A 22 12.74 25.25 14.86
CA LEU A 22 12.70 26.66 15.23
C LEU A 22 13.67 27.50 14.40
N TYR A 23 14.86 26.98 14.11
CA TYR A 23 15.81 27.64 13.22
C TYR A 23 15.26 27.79 11.79
N THR A 24 14.63 26.74 11.26
CA THR A 24 13.98 26.77 9.95
C THR A 24 12.85 27.81 9.92
N PHE A 25 12.03 27.87 10.97
CA PHE A 25 11.01 28.89 11.14
C PHE A 25 11.60 30.31 11.15
N PHE A 26 12.66 30.54 11.94
CA PHE A 26 13.30 31.85 12.06
C PHE A 26 13.89 32.35 10.73
N LEU A 27 14.56 31.47 9.98
CA LEU A 27 15.06 31.82 8.65
C LEU A 27 13.96 32.23 7.68
N TRP A 28 12.80 31.58 7.79
CA TRP A 28 11.65 31.92 6.96
C TRP A 28 11.04 33.26 7.35
N PHE A 29 10.95 33.52 8.66
CA PHE A 29 10.48 34.78 9.19
C PHE A 29 11.34 35.96 8.71
N ARG A 30 12.68 35.80 8.70
CA ARG A 30 13.61 36.86 8.21
C ARG A 30 13.44 37.18 6.72
N LYS A 31 13.05 36.22 5.88
CA LYS A 31 12.88 36.45 4.44
C LYS A 31 11.60 37.22 4.06
N LYS A 32 10.87 37.81 5.03
CA LYS A 32 9.60 38.59 4.90
C LYS A 32 8.44 37.88 4.18
N ALA A 33 8.67 36.72 3.57
CA ALA A 33 7.63 35.82 3.10
C ALA A 33 7.14 34.98 4.28
N VAL A 34 6.25 35.54 5.11
CA VAL A 34 5.56 34.80 6.18
C VAL A 34 4.62 33.79 5.53
N CYS A 35 5.18 32.68 5.08
CA CYS A 35 4.39 31.58 4.56
C CYS A 35 3.74 30.86 5.74
N LYS A 36 2.45 30.53 5.63
CA LYS A 36 1.69 29.77 6.64
C LYS A 36 2.42 28.48 7.05
N LEU A 37 3.21 27.90 6.15
CA LEU A 37 3.98 26.68 6.40
C LEU A 37 5.13 26.87 7.40
N GLY A 38 5.76 28.05 7.44
CA GLY A 38 6.83 28.31 8.42
C GLY A 38 6.30 28.34 9.84
N LYS A 39 5.14 28.97 10.03
CA LYS A 39 4.45 28.97 11.32
C LYS A 39 4.16 27.54 11.80
N LEU A 40 3.72 26.65 10.91
CA LEU A 40 3.46 25.24 11.26
C LEU A 40 4.74 24.49 11.68
N ILE A 41 5.86 24.70 10.98
CA ILE A 41 7.15 24.12 11.38
C ILE A 41 7.59 24.67 12.74
N GLY A 42 7.40 25.97 12.99
CA GLY A 42 7.69 26.60 14.28
C GLY A 42 6.84 26.04 15.42
N ILE A 43 5.52 25.91 15.21
CA ILE A 43 4.61 25.28 16.18
C ILE A 43 5.05 23.86 16.52
N ASN A 44 5.47 23.09 15.52
CA ASN A 44 5.99 21.74 15.75
C ASN A 44 7.30 21.77 16.57
N GLY A 45 8.19 22.74 16.29
CA GLY A 45 9.40 22.96 17.09
C GLY A 45 9.10 23.26 18.56
N ILE A 46 8.05 24.04 18.86
CA ILE A 46 7.59 24.31 20.23
C ILE A 46 7.10 23.01 20.90
N PHE A 47 6.34 22.18 20.19
CA PHE A 47 5.91 20.88 20.72
C PHE A 47 7.09 19.98 21.07
N TYR A 48 8.11 19.88 20.21
CA TYR A 48 9.32 19.14 20.54
C TYR A 48 10.11 19.74 21.71
N MET A 49 10.04 21.07 21.91
CA MET A 49 10.64 21.73 23.08
C MET A 49 9.95 21.32 24.38
N ILE A 50 8.62 21.21 24.39
CA ILE A 50 7.88 20.73 25.57
C ILE A 50 8.27 19.27 25.88
N SER A 51 8.31 18.41 24.86
CA SER A 51 8.75 17.01 25.01
C SER A 51 10.20 16.90 25.51
N THR A 52 11.08 17.80 25.06
CA THR A 52 12.46 17.91 25.56
C THR A 52 12.48 18.21 27.05
N PHE A 53 11.75 19.25 27.47
CA PHE A 53 11.70 19.67 28.87
C PHE A 53 11.24 18.53 29.78
N MET A 54 10.20 17.79 29.37
CA MET A 54 9.68 16.66 30.14
C MET A 54 10.72 15.54 30.27
N ASN A 55 11.37 15.14 29.17
CA ASN A 55 12.41 14.11 29.19
C ASN A 55 13.61 14.52 30.05
N LEU A 56 14.04 15.78 30.00
CA LEU A 56 15.13 16.26 30.85
C LEU A 56 14.71 16.32 32.32
N ALA A 57 13.48 16.75 32.63
CA ALA A 57 12.97 16.76 34.00
C ALA A 57 12.95 15.34 34.61
N TRP A 58 12.53 14.33 33.83
CA TRP A 58 12.60 12.92 34.24
C TRP A 58 14.04 12.42 34.37
N SER A 59 14.94 12.83 33.46
CA SER A 59 16.36 12.46 33.49
C SER A 59 17.06 12.90 34.77
N PHE A 60 16.73 14.09 35.28
CA PHE A 60 17.32 14.65 36.51
C PHE A 60 16.57 14.25 37.78
N GLY A 61 15.47 13.49 37.67
CA GLY A 61 14.64 13.13 38.81
C GLY A 61 13.87 14.31 39.42
N LEU A 62 13.67 15.39 38.66
CA LEU A 62 12.81 16.52 39.07
C LEU A 62 11.34 16.13 39.08
N LEU A 63 10.97 15.17 38.21
CA LEU A 63 9.65 14.55 38.12
C LEU A 63 9.83 13.04 38.06
N SER A 64 8.96 12.29 38.73
CA SER A 64 8.90 10.82 38.65
C SER A 64 7.70 10.41 37.78
N PRO A 65 7.90 10.03 36.51
CA PRO A 65 6.78 9.66 35.65
C PRO A 65 6.16 8.35 36.12
N GLU A 66 4.83 8.31 36.26
CA GLU A 66 4.15 7.02 36.34
C GLU A 66 4.15 6.34 34.96
N LYS A 67 4.11 5.00 34.95
CA LYS A 67 4.12 4.21 33.70
C LYS A 67 2.98 4.61 32.76
N ASN A 68 1.83 4.95 33.31
CA ASN A 68 0.63 5.34 32.56
C ASN A 68 0.79 6.74 31.95
N ASP A 69 1.41 7.67 32.67
CA ASP A 69 1.67 9.03 32.20
C ASP A 69 2.50 9.03 30.93
N PHE A 70 3.52 8.18 30.85
CA PHE A 70 4.37 8.10 29.67
C PHE A 70 3.59 7.71 28.41
N ILE A 71 2.73 6.68 28.51
CA ILE A 71 1.93 6.20 27.38
C ILE A 71 0.91 7.27 26.96
N LEU A 72 0.26 7.90 27.93
CA LEU A 72 -0.73 8.96 27.70
C LEU A 72 -0.09 10.18 27.02
N ILE A 73 0.99 10.69 27.58
CA ILE A 73 1.69 11.87 27.08
C ILE A 73 2.22 11.57 25.68
N GLU A 74 2.97 10.48 25.48
CA GLU A 74 3.50 10.16 24.14
C GLU A 74 2.38 9.91 23.13
N GLY A 75 1.27 9.28 23.52
CA GLY A 75 0.09 9.11 22.67
C GLY A 75 -0.48 10.43 22.16
N CYS A 76 -0.72 11.38 23.07
CA CYS A 76 -1.14 12.74 22.73
C CYS A 76 -0.14 13.45 21.81
N PHE A 77 1.14 13.38 22.15
CA PHE A 77 2.19 14.03 21.36
C PHE A 77 2.30 13.42 19.96
N ASN A 78 2.20 12.10 19.82
CA ASN A 78 2.25 11.41 18.53
C ASN A 78 1.07 11.78 17.64
N ALA A 79 -0.14 11.88 18.19
CA ALA A 79 -1.30 12.35 17.43
C ALA A 79 -1.09 13.77 16.89
N VAL A 80 -0.64 14.70 17.74
CA VAL A 80 -0.38 16.09 17.33
C VAL A 80 0.75 16.16 16.29
N LYS A 81 1.85 15.43 16.50
CA LYS A 81 2.99 15.35 15.55
C LYS A 81 2.52 14.84 14.19
N ALA A 82 1.69 13.79 14.15
CA ALA A 82 1.19 13.21 12.91
C ALA A 82 0.29 14.19 12.15
N VAL A 83 -0.62 14.88 12.84
CA VAL A 83 -1.49 15.91 12.25
C VAL A 83 -0.67 17.09 11.73
N LEU A 84 0.27 17.62 12.52
CA LEU A 84 1.12 18.74 12.09
C LEU A 84 1.97 18.37 10.88
N LEU A 85 2.58 17.18 10.88
CA LEU A 85 3.38 16.69 9.77
C LEU A 85 2.52 16.50 8.51
N LEU A 86 1.30 15.96 8.65
CA LEU A 86 0.34 15.85 7.54
C LEU A 86 0.05 17.21 6.92
N VAL A 87 -0.26 18.22 7.75
CA VAL A 87 -0.59 19.56 7.26
C VAL A 87 0.64 20.21 6.61
N ILE A 88 1.84 20.01 7.15
CA ILE A 88 3.11 20.47 6.55
C ILE A 88 3.29 19.85 5.16
N VAL A 89 3.18 18.52 5.05
CA VAL A 89 3.35 17.80 3.78
C VAL A 89 2.24 18.14 2.79
N TYR A 90 1.00 18.28 3.24
CA TYR A 90 -0.12 18.75 2.42
C TYR A 90 0.19 20.11 1.79
N LYS A 91 0.76 21.05 2.54
CA LYS A 91 1.15 22.36 2.01
C LYS A 91 2.35 22.31 1.07
N LEU A 92 3.29 21.39 1.30
CA LEU A 92 4.46 21.21 0.44
C LEU A 92 4.11 20.54 -0.91
N VAL A 93 3.29 19.48 -0.87
CA VAL A 93 2.97 18.65 -2.04
C VAL A 93 1.70 19.13 -2.76
N ASN A 94 0.82 19.85 -2.06
CA ASN A 94 -0.50 20.31 -2.52
C ASN A 94 -1.43 19.16 -2.97
N ASN A 95 -1.34 18.01 -2.30
CA ASN A 95 -2.16 16.84 -2.58
C ASN A 95 -3.40 16.79 -1.66
N ARG A 96 -4.59 17.08 -2.21
CA ARG A 96 -5.85 17.08 -1.46
C ARG A 96 -6.18 15.74 -0.80
N ASN A 97 -5.65 14.63 -1.31
CA ASN A 97 -5.94 13.31 -0.76
C ASN A 97 -5.43 13.12 0.66
N LEU A 98 -4.40 13.88 1.07
CA LEU A 98 -3.91 13.89 2.45
C LEU A 98 -4.99 14.33 3.44
N LEU A 99 -5.93 15.18 3.04
CA LEU A 99 -7.04 15.58 3.92
C LEU A 99 -8.03 14.44 4.18
N TYR A 100 -8.24 13.54 3.21
CA TYR A 100 -9.07 12.35 3.44
C TYR A 100 -8.41 11.41 4.47
N PHE A 101 -7.09 11.24 4.41
CA PHE A 101 -6.37 10.47 5.42
C PHE A 101 -6.44 11.10 6.81
N LEU A 102 -6.41 12.43 6.91
CA LEU A 102 -6.63 13.13 8.17
C LEU A 102 -8.03 12.85 8.73
N PHE A 103 -9.07 12.89 7.88
CA PHE A 103 -10.43 12.56 8.30
C PHE A 103 -10.56 11.11 8.78
N ILE A 104 -9.98 10.16 8.05
CA ILE A 104 -9.94 8.74 8.44
C ILE A 104 -9.18 8.55 9.76
N PHE A 105 -8.07 9.26 9.95
CA PHE A 105 -7.31 9.23 11.20
C PHE A 105 -8.14 9.75 12.39
N ILE A 106 -8.88 10.84 12.22
CA ILE A 106 -9.76 11.37 13.26
C ILE A 106 -10.89 10.38 13.56
N LEU A 107 -11.56 9.86 12.53
CA LEU A 107 -12.65 8.90 12.68
C LEU A 107 -12.19 7.61 13.37
N SER A 108 -11.05 7.07 12.94
CA SER A 108 -10.46 5.89 13.57
C SER A 108 -10.10 6.15 15.02
N SER A 109 -9.49 7.31 15.34
CA SER A 109 -9.14 7.67 16.72
C SER A 109 -10.37 7.78 17.64
N ILE A 110 -11.51 8.23 17.12
CA ILE A 110 -12.78 8.29 17.87
C ILE A 110 -13.41 6.91 18.03
N ALA A 111 -13.27 6.03 17.03
CA ALA A 111 -13.86 4.69 17.02
C ALA A 111 -13.04 3.64 17.80
N LEU A 112 -11.88 4.00 18.35
CA LEU A 112 -11.04 3.05 19.10
C LEU A 112 -11.76 2.59 20.38
N PRO A 113 -11.72 1.28 20.70
CA PRO A 113 -12.36 0.76 21.90
C PRO A 113 -11.67 1.26 23.17
N PHE A 114 -12.47 1.78 24.11
CA PHE A 114 -12.02 2.25 25.41
C PHE A 114 -11.94 1.11 26.43
N TYR A 115 -11.13 0.07 26.15
CA TYR A 115 -10.92 -1.01 27.12
C TYR A 115 -10.10 -0.54 28.33
N SER A 116 -9.02 0.21 28.07
CA SER A 116 -8.23 0.91 29.09
C SER A 116 -7.61 2.17 28.51
N ILE A 117 -7.30 3.15 29.36
CA ILE A 117 -6.68 4.41 28.92
C ILE A 117 -5.32 4.17 28.24
N ASN A 118 -4.53 3.23 28.74
CA ASN A 118 -3.24 2.87 28.16
C ASN A 118 -3.40 2.23 26.78
N THR A 119 -4.32 1.29 26.65
CA THR A 119 -4.60 0.63 25.37
C THR A 119 -5.06 1.65 24.33
N PHE A 120 -5.92 2.59 24.73
CA PHE A 120 -6.39 3.67 23.87
C PHE A 120 -5.24 4.54 23.34
N PHE A 121 -4.37 5.05 24.22
CA PHE A 121 -3.24 5.89 23.79
C PHE A 121 -2.14 5.12 23.02
N LEU A 122 -1.97 3.83 23.30
CA LEU A 122 -1.10 2.96 22.52
C LEU A 122 -1.64 2.78 21.08
N LEU A 123 -2.95 2.57 20.94
CA LEU A 123 -3.62 2.47 19.64
C LEU A 123 -3.57 3.80 18.88
N ILE A 124 -3.78 4.94 19.56
CA ILE A 124 -3.59 6.28 18.96
C ILE A 124 -2.15 6.45 18.45
N SER A 125 -1.14 6.02 19.22
CA SER A 125 0.25 6.08 18.76
C SER A 125 0.46 5.23 17.51
N ALA A 126 -0.10 4.01 17.49
CA ALA A 126 0.01 3.11 16.35
C ALA A 126 -0.65 3.70 15.09
N THR A 127 -1.87 4.24 15.20
CA THR A 127 -2.55 4.90 14.07
C THR A 127 -1.81 6.16 13.62
N SER A 128 -1.17 6.89 14.54
CA SER A 128 -0.35 8.06 14.23
C SER A 128 0.88 7.70 13.41
N TYR A 129 1.61 6.63 13.77
CA TYR A 129 2.76 6.19 12.97
C TYR A 129 2.35 5.62 11.62
N LEU A 130 1.20 4.94 11.54
CA LEU A 130 0.62 4.51 10.26
C LEU A 130 0.30 5.71 9.36
N LEU A 131 -0.27 6.78 9.92
CA LEU A 131 -0.52 8.01 9.18
C LEU A 131 0.79 8.63 8.67
N ILE A 132 1.83 8.69 9.51
CA ILE A 132 3.16 9.19 9.12
C ILE A 132 3.78 8.33 8.01
N LEU A 133 3.58 7.01 8.04
CA LEU A 133 3.99 6.11 6.97
C LEU A 133 3.30 6.46 5.64
N ILE A 134 1.99 6.70 5.65
CA ILE A 134 1.24 7.10 4.45
C ILE A 134 1.74 8.45 3.92
N ILE A 135 1.93 9.44 4.79
CA ILE A 135 2.46 10.76 4.44
C ILE A 135 3.88 10.64 3.83
N SER A 136 4.70 9.74 4.36
CA SER A 136 6.06 9.50 3.88
C SER A 136 6.08 8.97 2.44
N MET A 137 5.12 8.11 2.08
CA MET A 137 4.96 7.64 0.70
C MET A 137 4.57 8.79 -0.24
N ASP A 138 3.67 9.67 0.19
CA ASP A 138 3.29 10.84 -0.60
C ASP A 138 4.48 11.76 -0.89
N LEU A 139 5.33 12.01 0.12
CA LEU A 139 6.60 12.71 -0.07
C LEU A 139 7.51 11.97 -1.06
N ILE A 140 7.66 10.65 -0.96
CA ILE A 140 8.55 9.88 -1.85
C ILE A 140 8.14 10.00 -3.33
N PHE A 141 6.84 9.96 -3.61
CA PHE A 141 6.33 9.90 -4.98
C PHE A 141 6.09 11.26 -5.63
N PHE A 142 5.75 12.30 -4.86
CA PHE A 142 5.21 13.54 -5.44
C PHE A 142 6.04 14.80 -5.23
N SER A 143 7.20 14.67 -4.60
CA SER A 143 8.01 15.81 -4.18
C SER A 143 9.37 15.89 -4.90
N ASN A 144 10.07 17.01 -4.71
CA ASN A 144 11.39 17.26 -5.27
C ASN A 144 12.47 16.39 -4.61
N TYR A 145 13.71 16.45 -5.10
CA TYR A 145 14.81 15.60 -4.64
C TYR A 145 15.01 15.59 -3.11
N TYR A 146 15.04 16.75 -2.44
CA TYR A 146 15.25 16.82 -0.99
C TYR A 146 14.04 16.32 -0.20
N LEU A 147 12.83 16.71 -0.61
CA LEU A 147 11.59 16.23 -0.01
C LEU A 147 11.39 14.72 -0.18
N LYS A 148 11.86 14.14 -1.29
CA LYS A 148 11.85 12.69 -1.51
C LYS A 148 12.75 11.97 -0.51
N LYS A 149 13.95 12.51 -0.26
CA LYS A 149 14.82 12.01 0.83
C LYS A 149 14.16 12.16 2.20
N ALA A 150 13.47 13.28 2.44
CA ALA A 150 12.73 13.47 3.69
C ALA A 150 11.64 12.42 3.85
N GLY A 151 10.96 12.05 2.76
CA GLY A 151 10.02 10.93 2.72
C GLY A 151 10.65 9.60 3.10
N TYR A 152 11.83 9.24 2.58
CA TYR A 152 12.53 8.02 3.01
C TYR A 152 12.90 8.04 4.50
N MET A 153 13.37 9.17 5.03
CA MET A 153 13.67 9.31 6.46
C MET A 153 12.42 9.20 7.34
N ALA A 154 11.29 9.78 6.89
CA ALA A 154 10.00 9.67 7.57
C ALA A 154 9.44 8.23 7.54
N LEU A 155 9.72 7.47 6.48
CA LEU A 155 9.38 6.06 6.38
C LEU A 155 10.19 5.22 7.38
N VAL A 156 11.50 5.47 7.48
CA VAL A 156 12.36 4.81 8.48
C VAL A 156 11.88 5.13 9.89
N TYR A 157 11.55 6.40 10.17
CA TYR A 157 10.98 6.82 11.45
C TYR A 157 9.71 6.05 11.81
N SER A 158 8.74 5.95 10.90
CA SER A 158 7.45 5.31 11.19
C SER A 158 7.60 3.80 11.39
N ILE A 159 8.47 3.13 10.62
CA ILE A 159 8.74 1.69 10.78
C ILE A 159 9.40 1.39 12.13
N ILE A 160 10.48 2.11 12.49
CA ILE A 160 11.19 1.91 13.76
C ILE A 160 10.27 2.21 14.94
N SER A 161 9.49 3.29 14.87
CA SER A 161 8.57 3.67 15.95
C SER A 161 7.43 2.66 16.14
N SER A 162 6.91 2.11 15.04
CA SER A 162 5.91 1.04 15.08
C SER A 162 6.48 -0.24 15.72
N LEU A 163 7.73 -0.59 15.41
CA LEU A 163 8.41 -1.71 16.04
C LEU A 163 8.57 -1.52 17.55
N PHE A 164 8.87 -0.30 18.00
CA PHE A 164 8.97 0.02 19.43
C PHE A 164 7.62 -0.11 20.15
N LEU A 165 6.52 0.28 19.50
CA LEU A 165 5.17 0.04 20.05
C LEU A 165 4.87 -1.44 20.20
N VAL A 166 5.30 -2.28 19.25
CA VAL A 166 5.16 -3.74 19.36
C VAL A 166 5.91 -4.26 20.58
N PHE A 167 7.15 -3.80 20.83
CA PHE A 167 7.88 -4.20 22.04
C PHE A 167 7.17 -3.74 23.33
N ILE A 168 6.57 -2.56 23.35
CA ILE A 168 5.76 -2.09 24.49
C ILE A 168 4.54 -3.00 24.68
N SER A 169 3.85 -3.39 23.60
CA SER A 169 2.72 -4.33 23.69
C SER A 169 3.13 -5.73 24.18
N LEU A 170 4.40 -6.11 23.99
CA LEU A 170 4.99 -7.34 24.52
C LEU A 170 5.46 -7.21 25.98
N GLY A 171 5.09 -6.12 26.66
CA GLY A 171 5.34 -5.93 28.09
C GLY A 171 6.65 -5.24 28.44
N ARG A 172 7.45 -4.80 27.45
CA ARG A 172 8.64 -3.98 27.74
C ARG A 172 8.23 -2.63 28.30
N GLU A 173 8.97 -2.16 29.30
CA GLU A 173 8.69 -0.88 29.94
C GLU A 173 8.98 0.29 28.99
N PRO A 174 8.01 1.19 28.73
CA PRO A 174 8.19 2.31 27.83
C PRO A 174 9.34 3.25 28.21
N SER A 175 9.59 3.39 29.51
CA SER A 175 10.68 4.18 30.11
C SER A 175 12.08 3.70 29.73
N SER A 176 12.23 2.41 29.41
CA SER A 176 13.51 1.79 29.05
C SER A 176 13.84 1.91 27.55
N MET A 177 12.89 2.40 26.73
CA MET A 177 13.05 2.44 25.28
C MET A 177 13.91 3.63 24.83
N LEU A 178 14.85 3.33 23.93
CA LEU A 178 15.77 4.31 23.32
C LEU A 178 15.10 5.09 22.17
N TRP A 179 14.06 5.87 22.49
CA TRP A 179 13.33 6.70 21.52
C TRP A 179 14.21 7.72 20.78
N PHE A 180 15.43 8.00 21.25
CA PHE A 180 16.42 8.78 20.50
C PHE A 180 16.69 8.20 19.10
N ILE A 181 16.59 6.86 18.92
CA ILE A 181 16.83 6.19 17.63
C ILE A 181 15.83 6.67 16.56
N PRO A 182 14.50 6.50 16.72
CA PRO A 182 13.54 7.06 15.78
C PRO A 182 13.64 8.60 15.72
N ASN A 183 13.85 9.29 16.84
CA ASN A 183 13.99 10.76 16.84
C ASN A 183 15.15 11.24 15.94
N THR A 184 16.24 10.48 15.81
CA THR A 184 17.33 10.80 14.88
C THR A 184 16.86 10.77 13.42
N ALA A 185 16.00 9.81 13.05
CA ALA A 185 15.40 9.77 11.71
C ALA A 185 14.49 10.98 11.48
N MET A 186 13.68 11.35 12.47
CA MET A 186 12.81 12.54 12.40
C MET A 186 13.61 13.85 12.31
N PHE A 187 14.73 13.97 13.01
CA PHE A 187 15.66 15.08 12.85
C PHE A 187 16.12 15.20 11.39
N GLY A 188 16.46 14.07 10.76
CA GLY A 188 16.80 14.01 9.34
C GLY A 188 15.67 14.54 8.43
N VAL A 189 14.41 14.28 8.75
CA VAL A 189 13.25 14.83 8.02
C VAL A 189 13.24 16.36 8.05
N PHE A 190 13.35 16.96 9.24
CA PHE A 190 13.33 18.43 9.39
C PHE A 190 14.58 19.10 8.81
N LEU A 191 15.74 18.45 8.91
CA LEU A 191 16.96 18.92 8.27
C LEU A 191 16.82 18.96 6.74
N LEU A 192 16.18 17.95 6.14
CA LEU A 192 15.92 17.91 4.70
C LEU A 192 14.86 18.92 4.27
N PHE A 193 13.85 19.20 5.10
CA PHE A 193 12.93 20.32 4.88
C PHE A 193 13.67 21.66 4.90
N TYR A 194 14.59 21.86 5.85
CA TYR A 194 15.46 23.03 5.88
C TYR A 194 16.27 23.19 4.58
N TYR A 195 16.92 22.12 4.11
CA TYR A 195 17.70 22.16 2.88
C TYR A 195 16.85 22.45 1.64
N ASP A 196 15.67 21.84 1.52
CA ASP A 196 14.75 22.10 0.41
C ASP A 196 14.35 23.58 0.37
N ILE A 197 13.99 24.14 1.52
CA ILE A 197 13.62 25.55 1.66
C ILE A 197 14.77 26.48 1.26
N ARG A 198 16.01 26.13 1.64
CA ARG A 198 17.19 26.93 1.30
C ARG A 198 17.46 26.98 -0.20
N HIS A 199 17.26 25.86 -0.92
CA HIS A 199 17.62 25.73 -2.33
C HIS A 199 16.50 26.10 -3.30
N CYS A 200 15.24 25.80 -2.99
CA CYS A 200 14.16 25.91 -3.98
C CYS A 200 13.41 27.24 -3.99
N GLY A 201 13.72 28.18 -3.08
CA GLY A 201 13.26 29.58 -3.15
C GLY A 201 11.80 29.77 -3.57
N ILE A 202 10.88 28.95 -3.06
CA ILE A 202 9.41 28.96 -3.28
C ILE A 202 8.98 29.60 -4.61
N ALA A 203 9.39 29.03 -5.73
CA ALA A 203 8.84 29.39 -7.05
C ALA A 203 8.88 28.20 -8.01
N VAL A 204 8.25 27.09 -7.62
CA VAL A 204 7.89 26.06 -8.61
C VAL A 204 6.38 26.01 -8.66
N LYS A 205 5.78 26.88 -9.49
CA LYS A 205 4.47 26.60 -10.09
C LYS A 205 4.67 25.33 -10.92
N ALA A 206 4.60 24.17 -10.26
CA ALA A 206 4.69 22.88 -10.90
C ALA A 206 3.64 22.87 -12.00
N LYS A 207 4.08 22.69 -13.25
CA LYS A 207 3.22 22.49 -14.41
C LYS A 207 2.19 21.43 -13.99
N LYS A 208 0.89 21.77 -14.06
CA LYS A 208 -0.23 20.86 -13.73
C LYS A 208 -0.20 19.69 -14.74
N ILE A 209 0.71 18.76 -14.57
CA ILE A 209 0.58 17.43 -15.17
C ILE A 209 -0.68 16.85 -14.53
N LYS A 210 -1.57 16.27 -15.34
CA LYS A 210 -2.77 15.55 -14.90
C LYS A 210 -2.28 14.35 -14.08
N ARG A 211 -1.97 14.59 -12.80
CA ARG A 211 -1.35 13.61 -11.92
C ARG A 211 -2.40 12.58 -11.57
N ILE A 212 -2.12 11.33 -11.93
CA ILE A 212 -2.83 10.20 -11.33
C ILE A 212 -2.60 10.30 -9.83
N ASN A 213 -3.69 10.35 -9.07
CA ASN A 213 -3.64 10.40 -7.62
C ASN A 213 -3.18 9.03 -7.10
N ILE A 214 -1.87 8.78 -7.08
CA ILE A 214 -1.25 7.54 -6.56
C ILE A 214 -1.75 7.26 -5.14
N SER A 215 -1.97 8.28 -4.31
CA SER A 215 -2.53 8.10 -2.97
C SER A 215 -3.96 7.55 -3.00
N VAL A 216 -4.82 7.99 -3.94
CA VAL A 216 -6.16 7.40 -4.13
C VAL A 216 -6.05 5.96 -4.62
N LEU A 217 -5.14 5.69 -5.55
CA LEU A 217 -4.86 4.33 -6.00
C LEU A 217 -4.39 3.44 -4.86
N PHE A 218 -3.52 3.95 -4.00
CA PHE A 218 -3.04 3.25 -2.82
C PHE A 218 -4.16 3.01 -1.80
N ILE A 219 -5.06 3.98 -1.59
CA ILE A 219 -6.25 3.78 -0.74
C ILE A 219 -7.14 2.68 -1.33
N LYS A 220 -7.44 2.74 -2.63
CA LYS A 220 -8.25 1.72 -3.30
C LYS A 220 -7.62 0.33 -3.16
N PHE A 221 -6.31 0.25 -3.33
CA PHE A 221 -5.52 -0.96 -3.09
C PHE A 221 -5.66 -1.45 -1.63
N LEU A 222 -5.43 -0.57 -0.66
CA LEU A 222 -5.49 -0.91 0.76
C LEU A 222 -6.89 -1.38 1.17
N ILE A 223 -7.93 -0.64 0.76
CA ILE A 223 -9.33 -1.01 1.01
C ILE A 223 -9.61 -2.38 0.41
N PHE A 224 -9.21 -2.62 -0.85
CA PHE A 224 -9.40 -3.92 -1.49
C PHE A 224 -8.71 -5.05 -0.74
N ILE A 225 -7.44 -4.88 -0.35
CA ILE A 225 -6.70 -5.93 0.36
C ILE A 225 -7.30 -6.19 1.74
N ILE A 226 -7.63 -5.15 2.51
CA ILE A 226 -8.22 -5.31 3.84
C ILE A 226 -9.60 -5.94 3.74
N SER A 227 -10.48 -5.44 2.86
CA SER A 227 -11.84 -5.95 2.74
C SER A 227 -11.85 -7.40 2.24
N MET A 228 -11.00 -7.72 1.26
CA MET A 228 -10.90 -9.08 0.73
C MET A 228 -10.38 -10.06 1.79
N ASN A 229 -9.34 -9.70 2.54
CA ASN A 229 -8.83 -10.56 3.62
C ASN A 229 -9.83 -10.72 4.76
N ALA A 230 -10.51 -9.65 5.16
CA ALA A 230 -11.56 -9.71 6.18
C ALA A 230 -12.72 -10.62 5.74
N PHE A 231 -13.14 -10.50 4.48
CA PHE A 231 -14.19 -11.36 3.92
C PHE A 231 -13.77 -12.83 3.88
N ILE A 232 -12.55 -13.14 3.42
CA ILE A 232 -12.04 -14.52 3.40
C ILE A 232 -11.90 -15.08 4.82
N PHE A 233 -11.37 -14.28 5.75
CA PHE A 233 -11.21 -14.68 7.15
C PHE A 233 -12.56 -15.01 7.81
N LEU A 234 -13.52 -14.08 7.75
CA LEU A 234 -14.86 -14.28 8.32
C LEU A 234 -15.58 -15.46 7.65
N SER A 235 -15.43 -15.62 6.33
CA SER A 235 -16.00 -16.78 5.63
C SER A 235 -15.38 -18.10 6.09
N THR A 236 -14.06 -18.13 6.27
CA THR A 236 -13.33 -19.32 6.75
C THR A 236 -13.75 -19.67 8.17
N LEU A 237 -13.84 -18.67 9.05
CA LEU A 237 -14.33 -18.82 10.42
C LEU A 237 -15.76 -19.38 10.46
N SER A 238 -16.67 -18.83 9.65
CA SER A 238 -18.05 -19.34 9.57
C SER A 238 -18.12 -20.78 9.09
N VAL A 239 -17.31 -21.15 8.10
CA VAL A 239 -17.23 -22.55 7.61
C VAL A 239 -16.59 -23.46 8.66
N HIS A 240 -15.64 -22.98 9.45
CA HIS A 240 -15.01 -23.72 10.54
C HIS A 240 -16.05 -24.10 11.61
N GLU A 241 -16.77 -23.13 12.16
CA GLU A 241 -17.81 -23.40 13.17
C GLU A 241 -18.96 -24.27 12.62
N LEU A 242 -19.32 -24.04 11.35
CA LEU A 242 -20.30 -24.89 10.67
C LEU A 242 -19.82 -26.34 10.55
N GLY A 243 -18.51 -26.57 10.38
CA GLY A 243 -17.92 -27.91 10.31
C GLY A 243 -18.10 -28.70 11.60
N HIS A 244 -17.89 -28.09 12.76
CA HIS A 244 -18.19 -28.71 14.05
C HIS A 244 -19.69 -29.06 14.17
N THR A 245 -20.55 -28.12 13.79
CA THR A 245 -22.01 -28.31 13.84
C THR A 245 -22.46 -29.47 12.96
N LEU A 246 -21.96 -29.54 11.71
CA LEU A 246 -22.29 -30.62 10.76
C LEU A 246 -21.75 -31.98 11.22
N ALA A 247 -20.52 -32.02 11.75
CA ALA A 247 -19.96 -33.25 12.30
C ALA A 247 -20.78 -33.74 13.52
N ALA A 248 -21.18 -32.83 14.42
CA ALA A 248 -22.00 -33.18 15.58
C ALA A 248 -23.39 -33.73 15.17
N GLN A 249 -24.03 -33.10 14.19
CA GLN A 249 -25.30 -33.60 13.64
C GLN A 249 -25.14 -35.00 13.02
N TYR A 250 -24.04 -35.25 12.31
CA TYR A 250 -23.74 -36.58 11.76
C TYR A 250 -23.59 -37.65 12.85
N TYR A 251 -23.04 -37.30 14.01
CA TYR A 251 -22.93 -38.18 15.19
C TYR A 251 -24.18 -38.19 16.09
N GLY A 252 -25.32 -37.69 15.63
CA GLY A 252 -26.61 -37.81 16.33
C GLY A 252 -26.86 -36.78 17.42
N CYS A 253 -26.12 -35.66 17.45
CA CYS A 253 -26.45 -34.54 18.31
C CYS A 253 -27.70 -33.81 17.79
N GLU A 254 -28.65 -33.51 18.67
CA GLU A 254 -29.98 -32.99 18.28
C GLU A 254 -29.94 -31.52 17.87
N LYS A 255 -29.05 -30.73 18.50
CA LYS A 255 -28.92 -29.30 18.27
C LYS A 255 -27.45 -28.93 18.18
N GLY A 256 -27.13 -28.11 17.18
CA GLY A 256 -25.83 -27.46 17.03
C GLY A 256 -26.03 -26.02 16.57
N LYS A 257 -25.29 -25.09 17.18
CA LYS A 257 -25.35 -23.66 16.89
C LYS A 257 -23.93 -23.13 16.79
N ALA A 258 -23.56 -22.66 15.59
CA ALA A 258 -22.33 -21.95 15.36
C ALA A 258 -22.49 -20.47 15.76
N VAL A 259 -21.70 -20.03 16.74
CA VAL A 259 -21.66 -18.64 17.23
C VAL A 259 -20.43 -17.96 16.63
N ILE A 260 -20.65 -17.14 15.60
CA ILE A 260 -19.56 -16.47 14.88
C ILE A 260 -19.07 -15.20 15.59
N TYR A 261 -19.97 -14.53 16.32
CA TYR A 261 -19.66 -13.31 17.06
C TYR A 261 -20.38 -13.32 18.40
N ASP A 262 -19.59 -13.28 19.47
CA ASP A 262 -20.01 -13.02 20.84
C ASP A 262 -19.14 -11.87 21.39
N ILE A 263 -19.74 -10.99 22.19
CA ILE A 263 -19.01 -9.86 22.80
C ILE A 263 -18.13 -10.36 23.95
N MET A 264 -18.56 -11.40 24.64
CA MET A 264 -17.90 -11.91 25.84
C MET A 264 -16.94 -13.06 25.52
N ASP A 265 -17.32 -13.89 24.55
CA ASP A 265 -16.62 -15.12 24.21
C ASP A 265 -16.04 -15.11 22.80
N ARG A 266 -15.12 -16.06 22.56
CA ARG A 266 -14.57 -16.29 21.22
C ARG A 266 -15.62 -16.97 20.34
N PRO A 267 -15.47 -16.95 19.00
CA PRO A 267 -16.26 -17.81 18.14
C PRO A 267 -16.19 -19.25 18.63
N HIS A 268 -17.35 -19.90 18.70
CA HIS A 268 -17.49 -21.23 19.26
C HIS A 268 -18.74 -21.93 18.73
N THR A 269 -18.81 -23.24 18.94
CA THR A 269 -19.97 -24.06 18.57
C THR A 269 -20.62 -24.63 19.83
N GLU A 270 -21.91 -24.35 20.01
CA GLU A 270 -22.73 -24.94 21.08
C GLU A 270 -23.43 -26.20 20.54
N ILE A 271 -23.25 -27.35 21.20
CA ILE A 271 -23.81 -28.64 20.77
C ILE A 271 -24.49 -29.38 21.93
N VAL A 272 -25.64 -29.99 21.65
CA VAL A 272 -26.41 -30.79 22.63
C VAL A 272 -26.59 -32.20 22.10
N CYS A 273 -25.97 -33.16 22.77
CA CYS A 273 -25.97 -34.57 22.40
C CYS A 273 -26.60 -35.40 23.52
N LYS A 274 -27.53 -36.32 23.18
CA LYS A 274 -28.17 -37.23 24.16
C LYS A 274 -27.52 -38.63 24.23
N GLY A 275 -26.68 -38.97 23.25
CA GLY A 275 -26.04 -40.29 23.12
C GLY A 275 -24.51 -40.22 23.15
N TYR A 276 -23.87 -41.36 22.93
CA TYR A 276 -22.42 -41.44 22.71
C TYR A 276 -22.04 -40.70 21.43
N TYR A 277 -21.03 -39.85 21.51
CA TYR A 277 -20.46 -39.13 20.38
C TYR A 277 -18.93 -39.21 20.42
N ASN A 278 -18.31 -39.03 19.26
CA ASN A 278 -16.86 -39.00 19.14
C ASN A 278 -16.38 -37.54 19.12
N ASP A 279 -15.95 -37.04 20.27
CA ASP A 279 -15.46 -35.67 20.45
C ASP A 279 -14.33 -35.32 19.47
N VAL A 280 -13.42 -36.26 19.21
CA VAL A 280 -12.30 -36.05 18.28
C VAL A 280 -12.78 -35.74 16.86
N LEU A 281 -13.80 -36.45 16.38
CA LEU A 281 -14.33 -36.26 15.02
C LEU A 281 -15.17 -34.99 14.90
N ILE A 282 -15.87 -34.61 15.96
CA ILE A 282 -16.60 -33.33 16.01
C ILE A 282 -15.60 -32.16 16.01
N THR A 283 -14.56 -32.23 16.83
CA THR A 283 -13.50 -31.23 16.92
C THR A 283 -12.69 -31.13 15.62
N LEU A 284 -12.44 -32.24 14.92
CA LEU A 284 -11.81 -32.20 13.60
C LEU A 284 -12.74 -31.72 12.47
N GLY A 285 -14.06 -31.68 12.70
CA GLY A 285 -15.06 -31.29 11.71
C GLY A 285 -14.84 -29.88 11.14
N GLY A 286 -14.47 -28.91 11.98
CA GLY A 286 -14.20 -27.54 11.55
C GLY A 286 -13.00 -27.43 10.61
N VAL A 287 -11.89 -28.08 10.97
CA VAL A 287 -10.68 -28.15 10.15
C VAL A 287 -10.96 -28.87 8.84
N ALA A 288 -11.62 -30.02 8.90
CA ALA A 288 -11.89 -30.85 7.74
C ALA A 288 -12.75 -30.11 6.69
N LEU A 289 -13.81 -29.42 7.13
CA LEU A 289 -14.68 -28.70 6.21
C LEU A 289 -13.99 -27.50 5.56
N THR A 290 -13.22 -26.72 6.33
CA THR A 290 -12.47 -25.57 5.78
C THR A 290 -11.38 -26.01 4.81
N VAL A 291 -10.68 -27.11 5.10
CA VAL A 291 -9.70 -27.72 4.18
C VAL A 291 -10.38 -28.19 2.89
N ALA A 292 -11.56 -28.83 2.98
CA ALA A 292 -12.31 -29.25 1.81
C ALA A 292 -12.69 -28.06 0.91
N VAL A 293 -13.20 -26.98 1.49
CA VAL A 293 -13.50 -25.73 0.74
C VAL A 293 -12.22 -25.15 0.12
N GLY A 294 -11.12 -25.11 0.86
CA GLY A 294 -9.82 -24.67 0.34
C GLY A 294 -9.38 -25.48 -0.89
N LEU A 295 -9.56 -26.80 -0.87
CA LEU A 295 -9.26 -27.69 -2.01
C LEU A 295 -10.14 -27.42 -3.22
N ILE A 296 -11.44 -27.14 -3.04
CA ILE A 296 -12.34 -26.78 -4.14
C ILE A 296 -11.83 -25.51 -4.87
N PHE A 297 -11.46 -24.47 -4.11
CA PHE A 297 -10.90 -23.23 -4.70
C PHE A 297 -9.57 -23.47 -5.42
N LEU A 298 -8.75 -24.39 -4.92
CA LEU A 298 -7.50 -24.80 -5.58
C LEU A 298 -7.79 -25.50 -6.91
N MET A 299 -8.72 -26.45 -6.92
CA MET A 299 -9.08 -27.25 -8.10
C MET A 299 -9.77 -26.44 -9.20
N THR A 300 -10.45 -25.34 -8.86
CA THR A 300 -11.09 -24.46 -9.84
C THR A 300 -10.07 -23.77 -10.80
N GLY A 301 -8.77 -23.85 -10.50
CA GLY A 301 -7.69 -23.67 -11.49
C GLY A 301 -7.33 -22.24 -11.88
N GLY A 302 -8.04 -21.23 -11.37
CA GLY A 302 -7.70 -19.82 -11.58
C GLY A 302 -6.52 -19.37 -10.72
N LYS A 303 -5.67 -18.45 -11.24
CA LYS A 303 -4.62 -17.82 -10.41
C LYS A 303 -5.21 -17.12 -9.19
N PHE A 304 -6.33 -16.43 -9.36
CA PHE A 304 -7.02 -15.75 -8.27
C PHE A 304 -7.63 -16.72 -7.25
N THR A 305 -8.24 -17.83 -7.70
CA THR A 305 -8.82 -18.84 -6.79
C THR A 305 -7.75 -19.61 -6.02
N THR A 306 -6.58 -19.84 -6.63
CA THR A 306 -5.40 -20.40 -5.96
C THR A 306 -4.91 -19.51 -4.81
N ILE A 307 -4.91 -18.19 -5.01
CA ILE A 307 -4.55 -17.21 -3.97
C ILE A 307 -5.56 -17.26 -2.82
N ILE A 308 -6.86 -17.30 -3.13
CA ILE A 308 -7.91 -17.43 -2.12
C ILE A 308 -7.76 -18.75 -1.34
N SER A 309 -7.51 -19.86 -2.02
CA SER A 309 -7.27 -21.17 -1.41
C SER A 309 -6.11 -21.13 -0.40
N CYS A 310 -4.98 -20.49 -0.77
CA CYS A 310 -3.84 -20.30 0.12
C CYS A 310 -4.23 -19.52 1.40
N LEU A 311 -5.03 -18.46 1.26
CA LEU A 311 -5.55 -17.69 2.39
C LEU A 311 -6.52 -18.51 3.26
N ILE A 312 -7.41 -19.31 2.65
CA ILE A 312 -8.33 -20.20 3.38
C ILE A 312 -7.54 -21.22 4.21
N PHE A 313 -6.53 -21.88 3.63
CA PHE A 313 -5.69 -22.82 4.37
C PHE A 313 -4.92 -22.14 5.51
N GLY A 314 -4.38 -20.95 5.26
CA GLY A 314 -3.70 -20.16 6.28
C GLY A 314 -4.61 -19.78 7.44
N PHE A 315 -5.82 -19.27 7.16
CA PHE A 315 -6.78 -18.92 8.22
C PHE A 315 -7.36 -20.14 8.92
N SER A 316 -7.66 -21.23 8.20
CA SER A 316 -8.12 -22.51 8.76
C SER A 316 -7.16 -22.99 9.85
N LEU A 317 -5.88 -23.16 9.52
CA LEU A 317 -4.85 -23.60 10.48
C LEU A 317 -4.67 -22.63 11.66
N LEU A 318 -4.86 -21.32 11.45
CA LEU A 318 -4.77 -20.32 12.50
C LEU A 318 -5.94 -20.43 13.49
N ILE A 319 -7.16 -20.63 13.00
CA ILE A 319 -8.38 -20.71 13.80
C ILE A 319 -8.41 -22.03 14.59
N SER A 320 -7.93 -23.13 14.01
CA SER A 320 -7.87 -24.46 14.67
C SER A 320 -6.92 -24.54 15.88
N TYR A 321 -6.27 -23.44 16.29
CA TYR A 321 -5.41 -23.41 17.47
C TYR A 321 -6.12 -23.93 18.74
N GLY A 322 -7.39 -23.54 18.95
CA GLY A 322 -8.20 -24.00 20.07
C GLY A 322 -8.45 -25.49 20.01
N ASP A 323 -9.03 -25.94 18.90
CA ASP A 323 -9.37 -27.35 18.64
C ASP A 323 -8.18 -28.30 18.81
N LEU A 324 -7.01 -27.94 18.26
CA LEU A 324 -5.81 -28.77 18.37
C LEU A 324 -5.34 -28.89 19.83
N ARG A 325 -5.47 -27.81 20.60
CA ARG A 325 -5.16 -27.83 22.03
C ARG A 325 -6.12 -28.74 22.79
N ASP A 326 -7.41 -28.70 22.47
CA ASP A 326 -8.43 -29.52 23.10
C ASP A 326 -8.27 -31.00 22.76
N LEU A 327 -7.75 -31.32 21.57
CA LEU A 327 -7.31 -32.67 21.17
C LEU A 327 -6.01 -33.14 21.86
N GLY A 328 -5.40 -32.33 22.72
CA GLY A 328 -4.18 -32.67 23.44
C GLY A 328 -2.90 -32.57 22.61
N VAL A 329 -2.91 -31.85 21.48
CA VAL A 329 -1.69 -31.60 20.71
C VAL A 329 -0.75 -30.72 21.52
N SER A 330 0.54 -31.08 21.54
CA SER A 330 1.54 -30.31 22.29
C SER A 330 1.65 -28.85 21.82
N THR A 331 1.92 -27.94 22.75
CA THR A 331 2.10 -26.51 22.47
C THR A 331 3.21 -26.23 21.45
N ASN A 332 4.26 -27.06 21.40
CA ASN A 332 5.34 -26.94 20.43
C ASN A 332 4.85 -27.22 19.00
N ILE A 333 4.06 -28.28 18.81
CA ILE A 333 3.48 -28.61 17.50
C ILE A 333 2.50 -27.52 17.08
N ILE A 334 1.65 -27.07 18.00
CA ILE A 334 0.71 -25.97 17.75
C ILE A 334 1.46 -24.71 17.31
N ALA A 335 2.56 -24.34 17.98
CA ALA A 335 3.37 -23.19 17.60
C ALA A 335 3.94 -23.32 16.19
N VAL A 336 4.40 -24.51 15.78
CA VAL A 336 4.86 -24.78 14.41
C VAL A 336 3.71 -24.63 13.40
N ILE A 337 2.53 -25.17 13.70
CA ILE A 337 1.33 -25.04 12.84
C ILE A 337 0.94 -23.57 12.70
N THR A 338 0.91 -22.81 13.79
CA THR A 338 0.63 -21.36 13.76
C THR A 338 1.68 -20.60 12.95
N PHE A 339 2.96 -20.96 13.05
CA PHE A 339 4.00 -20.35 12.22
C PHE A 339 3.80 -20.63 10.73
N ILE A 340 3.48 -21.88 10.36
CA ILE A 340 3.14 -22.26 8.98
C ILE A 340 1.90 -21.49 8.49
N SER A 341 0.88 -21.36 9.33
CA SER A 341 -0.34 -20.63 8.99
C SER A 341 -0.05 -19.16 8.66
N LEU A 342 0.79 -18.50 9.46
CA LEU A 342 1.24 -17.12 9.21
C LEU A 342 2.00 -17.00 7.88
N LEU A 343 2.89 -17.95 7.56
CA LEU A 343 3.62 -17.96 6.28
C LEU A 343 2.66 -18.08 5.08
N LEU A 344 1.63 -18.93 5.18
CA LEU A 344 0.61 -19.08 4.13
C LEU A 344 -0.21 -17.79 3.96
N ILE A 345 -0.64 -17.17 5.07
CA ILE A 345 -1.38 -15.90 5.03
C ILE A 345 -0.52 -14.81 4.38
N ILE A 346 0.73 -14.64 4.81
CA ILE A 346 1.65 -13.64 4.25
C ILE A 346 1.84 -13.87 2.75
N LYS A 347 2.09 -15.11 2.33
CA LYS A 347 2.21 -15.47 0.91
C LYS A 347 0.94 -15.11 0.12
N GLY A 348 -0.23 -15.49 0.63
CA GLY A 348 -1.52 -15.18 0.02
C GLY A 348 -1.77 -13.69 -0.13
N VAL A 349 -1.48 -12.89 0.89
CA VAL A 349 -1.62 -11.42 0.85
C VAL A 349 -0.66 -10.79 -0.16
N ILE A 350 0.59 -11.27 -0.25
CA ILE A 350 1.57 -10.80 -1.23
C ILE A 350 1.08 -11.11 -2.65
N GLU A 351 0.67 -12.35 -2.93
CA GLU A 351 0.21 -12.74 -4.27
C GLU A 351 -1.08 -12.00 -4.67
N LEU A 352 -2.02 -11.82 -3.73
CA LEU A 352 -3.22 -11.01 -3.93
C LEU A 352 -2.86 -9.58 -4.30
N SER A 353 -1.88 -9.00 -3.59
CA SER A 353 -1.40 -7.64 -3.83
C SER A 353 -0.77 -7.49 -5.21
N LEU A 354 0.08 -8.44 -5.61
CA LEU A 354 0.72 -8.44 -6.93
C LEU A 354 -0.32 -8.58 -8.04
N ASN A 355 -1.34 -9.44 -7.85
CA ASN A 355 -2.40 -9.63 -8.84
C ASN A 355 -3.25 -8.37 -9.02
N TYR A 356 -3.62 -7.70 -7.92
CA TYR A 356 -4.31 -6.41 -7.98
C TYR A 356 -3.50 -5.35 -8.73
N ILE A 357 -2.22 -5.18 -8.38
CA ILE A 357 -1.34 -4.21 -9.04
C ILE A 357 -1.24 -4.52 -10.54
N LYS A 358 -1.10 -5.79 -10.91
CA LYS A 358 -1.04 -6.21 -12.32
C LYS A 358 -2.31 -5.84 -13.07
N GLN A 359 -3.48 -6.16 -12.52
CA GLN A 359 -4.77 -5.83 -13.14
C GLN A 359 -4.95 -4.32 -13.29
N GLN A 360 -4.65 -3.57 -12.22
CA GLN A 360 -4.83 -2.13 -12.20
C GLN A 360 -3.83 -1.40 -13.10
N SER A 361 -2.59 -1.90 -13.21
CA SER A 361 -1.60 -1.36 -14.14
C SER A 361 -2.03 -1.51 -15.60
N SER A 362 -2.70 -2.61 -15.95
CA SER A 362 -3.27 -2.84 -17.28
C SER A 362 -4.37 -1.82 -17.59
N PHE A 363 -5.19 -1.49 -16.60
CA PHE A 363 -6.24 -0.50 -16.73
C PHE A 363 -5.66 0.92 -16.91
N TYR A 364 -4.68 1.29 -16.09
CA TYR A 364 -4.03 2.61 -16.21
C TYR A 364 -3.20 2.78 -17.48
N SER A 365 -2.59 1.72 -18.01
CA SER A 365 -1.94 1.80 -19.31
C SER A 365 -2.94 2.12 -20.42
N MET A 366 -4.20 1.68 -20.29
CA MET A 366 -5.26 2.01 -21.22
C MET A 366 -5.71 3.46 -21.06
N ASP A 367 -5.99 3.91 -19.83
CA ASP A 367 -6.40 5.30 -19.55
C ASP A 367 -5.31 6.33 -19.90
N MET A 368 -4.03 6.04 -19.68
CA MET A 368 -2.92 6.94 -20.06
C MET A 368 -2.70 7.00 -21.57
N MET A 369 -3.11 5.97 -22.32
CA MET A 369 -3.09 5.99 -23.78
C MET A 369 -4.30 6.75 -24.35
N MET A 370 -5.37 6.88 -23.57
CA MET A 370 -6.56 7.70 -23.86
C MET A 370 -6.39 9.15 -23.40
N GLU A 371 -5.21 9.75 -23.58
CA GLU A 371 -5.12 11.21 -23.57
C GLU A 371 -6.12 11.74 -24.60
N GLU A 372 -6.92 12.75 -24.24
CA GLU A 372 -7.93 13.37 -25.11
C GLU A 372 -7.23 14.02 -26.31
N SER A 373 -6.84 13.19 -27.28
CA SER A 373 -6.60 13.64 -28.64
C SER A 373 -7.95 14.05 -29.21
N ASP A 374 -7.95 15.22 -29.85
CA ASP A 374 -9.04 15.69 -30.69
C ASP A 374 -9.62 14.50 -31.50
N PRO A 375 -10.94 14.21 -31.42
CA PRO A 375 -11.57 13.11 -32.16
C PRO A 375 -11.24 13.13 -33.66
N GLU A 376 -10.94 14.31 -34.21
CA GLU A 376 -10.49 14.45 -35.60
C GLU A 376 -9.13 13.79 -35.90
N LYS A 377 -8.36 13.46 -34.88
CA LYS A 377 -7.06 12.78 -35.00
C LYS A 377 -7.15 11.26 -34.93
N TYR A 378 -8.34 10.70 -34.70
CA TYR A 378 -8.51 9.25 -34.61
C TYR A 378 -8.50 8.63 -36.01
N LEU A 379 -7.94 7.43 -36.11
CA LEU A 379 -8.12 6.54 -37.26
C LEU A 379 -9.33 5.65 -36.98
N TRP A 380 -10.36 5.76 -37.80
CA TRP A 380 -11.57 4.95 -37.68
C TRP A 380 -11.45 3.72 -38.58
N LEU A 381 -11.52 2.54 -37.98
CA LEU A 381 -11.56 1.26 -38.70
C LEU A 381 -13.02 0.77 -38.79
N GLU A 382 -13.35 -0.10 -39.75
CA GLU A 382 -14.73 -0.48 -40.11
C GLU A 382 -15.55 -1.04 -38.92
N GLU A 383 -14.91 -1.63 -37.90
CA GLU A 383 -15.59 -2.15 -36.69
C GLU A 383 -15.85 -1.08 -35.60
N ASN A 384 -15.98 0.21 -35.95
CA ASN A 384 -16.17 1.32 -35.00
C ASN A 384 -15.10 1.38 -33.88
N SER A 385 -13.89 0.87 -34.15
CA SER A 385 -12.79 0.87 -33.21
C SER A 385 -11.85 2.04 -33.52
N PRO A 386 -11.97 3.19 -32.84
CA PRO A 386 -11.08 4.32 -33.08
C PRO A 386 -9.67 3.99 -32.56
N VAL A 387 -8.67 4.15 -33.42
CA VAL A 387 -7.26 4.05 -33.10
C VAL A 387 -6.70 5.46 -32.88
N ARG A 388 -6.25 5.74 -31.66
CA ARG A 388 -5.88 7.10 -31.21
C ARG A 388 -4.38 7.35 -31.27
N ASN A 389 -3.58 6.30 -31.12
CA ASN A 389 -2.12 6.38 -31.06
C ASN A 389 -1.46 5.10 -31.60
N LEU A 390 -0.14 5.13 -31.76
CA LEU A 390 0.63 4.02 -32.33
C LEU A 390 0.59 2.73 -31.49
N TYR A 391 0.37 2.82 -30.18
CA TYR A 391 0.28 1.65 -29.32
C TYR A 391 -1.04 0.90 -29.55
N GLU A 392 -2.15 1.64 -29.62
CA GLU A 392 -3.46 1.08 -29.98
C GLU A 392 -3.42 0.45 -31.37
N LEU A 393 -2.74 1.09 -32.33
CA LEU A 393 -2.60 0.55 -33.68
C LEU A 393 -1.93 -0.84 -33.67
N VAL A 394 -0.88 -1.04 -32.86
CA VAL A 394 -0.23 -2.36 -32.74
C VAL A 394 -1.18 -3.40 -32.16
N CYS A 395 -1.96 -3.04 -31.13
CA CYS A 395 -2.94 -3.94 -30.53
C CYS A 395 -4.04 -4.33 -31.51
N VAL A 396 -4.54 -3.37 -32.29
CA VAL A 396 -5.59 -3.60 -33.28
C VAL A 396 -5.04 -4.44 -34.43
N LEU A 397 -3.87 -4.11 -34.99
CA LEU A 397 -3.23 -4.92 -36.03
C LEU A 397 -3.00 -6.38 -35.60
N HIS A 398 -2.74 -6.61 -34.33
CA HIS A 398 -2.54 -7.97 -33.82
C HIS A 398 -3.80 -8.85 -33.92
N ASN A 399 -4.96 -8.26 -33.65
CA ASN A 399 -6.25 -8.95 -33.64
C ASN A 399 -6.98 -8.84 -34.99
N MET A 400 -6.59 -7.88 -35.84
CA MET A 400 -7.16 -7.61 -37.15
C MET A 400 -6.93 -8.79 -38.11
N SER A 401 -7.97 -9.18 -38.83
CA SER A 401 -7.86 -10.23 -39.86
C SER A 401 -7.06 -9.72 -41.07
N ASP A 402 -6.40 -10.62 -41.82
CA ASP A 402 -5.63 -10.21 -43.01
C ASP A 402 -6.52 -9.62 -44.10
N LEU A 403 -7.80 -10.03 -44.14
CA LEU A 403 -8.80 -9.49 -45.06
C LEU A 403 -9.17 -8.05 -44.70
N GLU A 404 -9.42 -7.78 -43.43
CA GLU A 404 -9.71 -6.44 -42.91
C GLU A 404 -8.50 -5.50 -43.10
N PHE A 405 -7.29 -5.98 -42.80
CA PHE A 405 -6.06 -5.23 -43.04
C PHE A 405 -5.93 -4.77 -44.51
N LYS A 406 -6.22 -5.66 -45.47
CA LYS A 406 -6.17 -5.35 -46.90
C LYS A 406 -7.20 -4.30 -47.35
N ARG A 407 -8.27 -4.06 -46.58
CA ARG A 407 -9.22 -2.97 -46.86
C ARG A 407 -8.60 -1.60 -46.56
N HIS A 408 -7.82 -1.51 -45.48
CA HIS A 408 -7.15 -0.28 -45.06
C HIS A 408 -5.79 -0.05 -45.72
N VAL A 409 -5.14 -1.14 -46.18
CA VAL A 409 -3.82 -1.12 -46.80
C VAL A 409 -3.82 -1.99 -48.07
N ASN A 410 -3.86 -1.34 -49.23
CA ASN A 410 -3.77 -1.95 -50.55
C ASN A 410 -2.87 -1.13 -51.50
N GLU A 411 -2.78 -1.54 -52.77
CA GLU A 411 -1.90 -0.90 -53.76
C GLU A 411 -2.30 0.55 -54.08
N GLU A 412 -3.59 0.87 -54.00
CA GLU A 412 -4.11 2.19 -54.32
C GLU A 412 -4.08 3.13 -53.10
N ARG A 413 -4.28 2.59 -51.90
CA ARG A 413 -4.47 3.37 -50.67
C ARG A 413 -3.87 2.69 -49.44
N ASN A 414 -3.15 3.48 -48.64
CA ASN A 414 -2.64 3.06 -47.33
C ASN A 414 -3.08 4.06 -46.26
N GLU A 415 -4.21 3.77 -45.61
CA GLU A 415 -4.84 4.64 -44.62
C GLU A 415 -3.96 4.84 -43.38
N LEU A 416 -3.17 3.83 -43.01
CA LEU A 416 -2.25 3.91 -41.86
C LEU A 416 -1.13 4.92 -42.11
N GLY A 417 -0.55 4.92 -43.31
CA GLY A 417 0.45 5.89 -43.74
C GLY A 417 -0.10 7.31 -43.80
N ILE A 418 -1.32 7.48 -44.35
CA ILE A 418 -2.02 8.78 -44.40
C ILE A 418 -2.27 9.29 -42.98
N TRP A 419 -2.81 8.45 -42.09
CA TRP A 419 -3.07 8.83 -40.71
C TRP A 419 -1.80 9.22 -39.94
N ALA A 420 -0.71 8.46 -40.08
CA ALA A 420 0.57 8.81 -39.45
C ALA A 420 1.13 10.14 -39.96
N LYS A 421 0.93 10.45 -41.24
CA LYS A 421 1.36 11.72 -41.83
C LYS A 421 0.50 12.89 -41.34
N ASP A 422 -0.80 12.75 -41.46
CA ASP A 422 -1.73 13.87 -41.37
C ASP A 422 -2.21 14.12 -39.94
N LYS A 423 -2.38 13.05 -39.14
CA LYS A 423 -2.87 13.16 -37.76
C LYS A 423 -1.75 13.14 -36.72
N LEU A 424 -0.70 12.33 -36.93
CA LEU A 424 0.45 12.27 -36.03
C LEU A 424 1.59 13.23 -36.41
N GLY A 425 1.61 13.74 -37.65
CA GLY A 425 2.67 14.62 -38.14
C GLY A 425 4.01 13.91 -38.38
N ASP A 426 4.06 12.58 -38.33
CA ASP A 426 5.30 11.81 -38.49
C ASP A 426 5.48 11.35 -39.95
N LYS A 427 6.01 12.26 -40.76
CA LYS A 427 6.31 12.03 -42.18
C LYS A 427 7.23 10.82 -42.42
N LYS A 428 8.15 10.56 -41.49
CA LYS A 428 9.10 9.44 -41.62
C LYS A 428 8.38 8.12 -41.40
N LEU A 429 7.59 8.03 -40.34
CA LEU A 429 6.77 6.85 -40.07
C LEU A 429 5.78 6.61 -41.21
N ALA A 430 5.11 7.65 -41.70
CA ALA A 430 4.18 7.56 -42.82
C ALA A 430 4.83 6.96 -44.07
N SER A 431 6.04 7.41 -44.43
CA SER A 431 6.80 6.87 -45.56
C SER A 431 7.24 5.41 -45.36
N GLN A 432 7.43 4.98 -44.12
CA GLN A 432 7.73 3.58 -43.81
C GLN A 432 6.46 2.72 -43.89
N LEU A 433 5.35 3.21 -43.32
CA LEU A 433 4.06 2.52 -43.37
C LEU A 433 3.54 2.38 -44.81
N SER A 434 3.74 3.40 -45.66
CA SER A 434 3.33 3.35 -47.07
C SER A 434 4.06 2.28 -47.89
N LYS A 435 5.22 1.81 -47.42
CA LYS A 435 5.99 0.74 -48.07
C LYS A 435 5.61 -0.65 -47.57
N ALA A 436 5.00 -0.73 -46.38
CA ALA A 436 4.63 -2.00 -45.79
C ALA A 436 3.44 -2.61 -46.54
N LYS A 437 3.60 -3.84 -47.02
CA LYS A 437 2.58 -4.51 -47.85
C LYS A 437 1.68 -5.45 -47.07
N ASP A 438 2.16 -5.90 -45.91
CA ASP A 438 1.41 -6.82 -45.07
C ASP A 438 1.36 -6.36 -43.61
N LYS A 439 0.47 -7.03 -42.87
CA LYS A 439 0.19 -6.75 -41.47
C LYS A 439 1.43 -6.90 -40.58
N ARG A 440 2.26 -7.93 -40.82
CA ARG A 440 3.47 -8.21 -40.02
C ARG A 440 4.54 -7.16 -40.25
N GLU A 441 4.73 -6.74 -41.50
CA GLU A 441 5.66 -5.67 -41.87
C GLU A 441 5.22 -4.33 -41.24
N THR A 442 3.93 -4.04 -41.28
CA THR A 442 3.33 -2.86 -40.66
C THR A 442 3.55 -2.86 -39.14
N GLU A 443 3.24 -3.96 -38.45
CA GLU A 443 3.53 -4.13 -37.02
C GLU A 443 5.02 -3.89 -36.72
N ALA A 444 5.91 -4.46 -37.53
CA ALA A 444 7.37 -4.33 -37.34
C ALA A 444 7.84 -2.87 -37.48
N VAL A 445 7.30 -2.11 -38.45
CA VAL A 445 7.61 -0.69 -38.65
C VAL A 445 7.19 0.14 -37.43
N ILE A 446 5.97 -0.07 -36.93
CA ILE A 446 5.45 0.67 -35.77
C ILE A 446 6.26 0.33 -34.51
N LEU A 447 6.57 -0.96 -34.30
CA LEU A 447 7.38 -1.40 -33.17
C LEU A 447 8.80 -0.83 -33.20
N ALA A 448 9.43 -0.81 -34.38
CA ALA A 448 10.75 -0.21 -34.54
C ALA A 448 10.74 1.29 -34.21
N LYS A 449 9.68 2.00 -34.60
CA LYS A 449 9.47 3.41 -34.27
C LYS A 449 9.31 3.63 -32.75
N LEU A 450 8.44 2.86 -32.10
CA LEU A 450 8.23 2.94 -30.65
C LEU A 450 9.53 2.65 -29.86
N LEU A 451 10.29 1.64 -30.27
CA LEU A 451 11.60 1.32 -29.67
C LEU A 451 12.62 2.45 -29.82
N LYS A 452 12.59 3.17 -30.95
CA LYS A 452 13.46 4.33 -31.17
C LYS A 452 13.09 5.49 -30.25
N GLU A 453 11.79 5.73 -30.05
CA GLU A 453 11.32 6.77 -29.13
C GLU A 453 11.68 6.47 -27.67
N GLU A 454 11.62 5.21 -27.26
CA GLU A 454 12.06 4.77 -25.93
C GLU A 454 13.54 5.08 -25.69
N LYS A 455 14.41 4.71 -26.64
CA LYS A 455 15.87 4.98 -26.53
C LYS A 455 16.21 6.46 -26.44
N THR A 456 15.41 7.32 -27.05
CA THR A 456 15.63 8.77 -27.05
C THR A 456 15.05 9.46 -25.82
N GLY A 457 14.38 8.72 -24.92
CA GLY A 457 13.78 9.24 -23.70
C GLY A 457 12.63 10.23 -23.95
N LYS A 458 12.20 10.39 -25.22
CA LYS A 458 11.15 11.35 -25.59
C LYS A 458 9.77 10.94 -25.07
N ASN A 459 9.56 9.66 -24.81
CA ASN A 459 8.35 9.12 -24.21
C ASN A 459 8.72 7.94 -23.29
N MET A 460 9.01 8.22 -22.02
CA MET A 460 9.34 7.17 -21.03
C MET A 460 8.08 6.53 -20.44
N LEU A 461 7.16 6.06 -21.30
CA LEU A 461 6.06 5.19 -20.90
C LEU A 461 6.53 3.75 -21.09
N ARG A 462 6.70 3.02 -19.98
CA ARG A 462 7.00 1.59 -19.98
C ARG A 462 5.99 0.87 -20.87
N PHE A 463 6.47 0.06 -21.81
CA PHE A 463 5.67 -0.86 -22.61
C PHE A 463 4.87 -1.81 -21.70
N VAL A 464 3.55 -1.62 -21.60
CA VAL A 464 2.65 -2.52 -20.84
C VAL A 464 1.74 -3.37 -21.75
N CYS A 465 1.74 -3.15 -23.06
CA CYS A 465 1.01 -4.04 -23.96
C CYS A 465 1.77 -5.37 -24.15
N HIS A 466 1.40 -6.33 -23.32
CA HIS A 466 1.55 -7.78 -23.46
C HIS A 466 2.96 -8.40 -23.26
N PRO A 467 3.10 -9.42 -22.38
CA PRO A 467 4.32 -10.25 -22.26
C PRO A 467 4.81 -10.87 -23.59
N LEU A 468 3.90 -11.07 -24.55
CA LEU A 468 4.24 -11.58 -25.90
C LEU A 468 5.07 -10.59 -26.72
N LEU A 469 4.84 -9.29 -26.58
CA LEU A 469 5.60 -8.25 -27.28
C LEU A 469 7.02 -8.17 -26.73
N LYS A 470 7.20 -8.29 -25.42
CA LYS A 470 8.52 -8.38 -24.78
C LYS A 470 9.31 -9.61 -25.27
N ASN A 471 8.64 -10.75 -25.45
CA ASN A 471 9.26 -11.97 -25.97
C ASN A 471 9.60 -11.85 -27.47
N LYS A 472 8.72 -11.29 -28.30
CA LYS A 472 9.02 -11.01 -29.72
C LYS A 472 10.15 -10.00 -29.89
N MET A 473 10.21 -8.94 -29.07
CA MET A 473 11.31 -7.98 -29.09
C MET A 473 12.64 -8.60 -28.65
N ARG A 474 12.63 -9.48 -27.63
CA ARG A 474 13.82 -10.26 -27.27
C ARG A 474 14.27 -11.16 -28.41
N LYS A 475 13.32 -11.83 -29.08
CA LYS A 475 13.61 -12.70 -30.23
C LYS A 475 14.18 -11.91 -31.42
N ALA A 476 13.55 -10.81 -31.81
CA ALA A 476 14.02 -9.94 -32.89
C ALA A 476 15.38 -9.26 -32.59
N LYS A 477 15.67 -8.99 -31.32
CA LYS A 477 16.99 -8.48 -30.90
C LYS A 477 18.06 -9.58 -30.99
N ASN A 478 17.72 -10.82 -30.66
CA ASN A 478 18.63 -11.95 -30.79
C ASN A 478 18.87 -12.31 -32.27
N GLU A 479 17.85 -12.22 -33.13
CA GLU A 479 17.96 -12.45 -34.58
C GLU A 479 18.75 -11.36 -35.34
N LYS A 480 18.90 -10.16 -34.77
CA LYS A 480 19.77 -9.10 -35.34
C LYS A 480 21.23 -9.18 -34.89
N ASN A 481 21.47 -9.90 -33.81
CA ASN A 481 22.80 -10.07 -33.22
C ASN A 481 23.44 -11.42 -33.59
N ALA A 482 22.65 -12.33 -34.16
CA ALA A 482 23.10 -13.48 -34.93
C ALA A 482 23.21 -13.06 -36.39
#